data_AF-A0A1K2INS4-F1
#
_entry.id   AF-A0A1K2INS4-F1
#
_cell.length_a   1.000
_cell.length_b   1.000
_cell.length_c   1.000
_cell.angle_alpha   90.00
_cell.angle_beta   90.00
_cell.angle_gamma   90.00
#
_symmetry.space_group_name_H-M   'P 1'
#
loop_
_entity.id
_entity.type
_entity.pdbx_description
1 polymer ?
#
loop_
_entity_poly.entity_id
_entity_poly.type
_entity_poly.pdbx_seq_one_letter_code
_entity_poly.pdbx_strand_id
1 'polypeptide(L)'
;MIKLFRNVRKNLLNEGKTSKYIKYAVGEIVLVVIGILIALQINNWNQNRVSKIEELSILKNIHSEFIQNKKVLQSTIHKNSICLNTSITLINLVGQDNETINKQNVDSLFYYALEAGTFRPSENTIFDLLQSGRLQLLQNENLKDLLYEWTRSMKSVDVSFKRVELKIDNELIPYLSKKYSLKDIDVYGNLKWKNKTLLKVDKLQIFEDIEFENIMDDYLYRIISNKEKLNELTILIDDILKETK
;
A
#
# COMPACT_ATOMS: atom_id res chain seq x y z
N MET A 1 20.51 -22.07 49.77
CA MET A 1 21.89 -22.59 49.82
C MET A 1 21.81 -24.07 50.17
N ILE A 2 22.21 -24.95 49.25
CA ILE A 2 22.21 -26.42 49.46
C ILE A 2 22.89 -26.74 50.80
N LYS A 3 22.25 -27.53 51.66
CA LYS A 3 22.68 -27.81 53.06
C LYS A 3 24.16 -28.24 53.16
N LEU A 4 24.67 -28.86 52.10
CA LEU A 4 26.03 -29.34 51.94
C LEU A 4 27.08 -28.21 52.04
N PHE A 5 26.92 -27.13 51.27
CA PHE A 5 27.86 -25.99 51.28
C PHE A 5 27.79 -25.20 52.60
N ARG A 6 26.62 -25.16 53.23
CA ARG A 6 26.43 -24.52 54.55
C ARG A 6 27.19 -25.24 55.65
N ASN A 7 27.20 -26.57 55.64
CA ASN A 7 27.91 -27.37 56.65
C ASN A 7 29.43 -27.28 56.49
N VAL A 8 29.93 -27.25 55.26
CA VAL A 8 31.37 -27.06 54.97
C VAL A 8 31.87 -25.69 55.44
N ARG A 9 31.09 -24.62 55.20
CA ARG A 9 31.41 -23.28 55.71
C ARG A 9 31.49 -23.21 57.23
N LYS A 10 30.53 -23.83 57.94
CA LYS A 10 30.52 -23.87 59.41
C LYS A 10 31.74 -24.62 59.97
N ASN A 11 32.12 -25.75 59.37
CA ASN A 11 33.29 -26.51 59.80
C ASN A 11 34.60 -25.74 59.56
N LEU A 12 34.75 -25.05 58.42
CA LEU A 12 35.95 -24.25 58.11
C LEU A 12 36.12 -23.02 59.01
N LEU A 13 35.02 -22.42 59.48
CA LEU A 13 35.02 -21.34 60.47
C LEU A 13 35.38 -21.84 61.87
N ASN A 14 34.85 -23.00 62.29
CA ASN A 14 35.14 -23.60 63.61
C ASN A 14 36.59 -24.08 63.76
N GLU A 15 37.29 -24.37 62.66
CA GLU A 15 38.71 -24.78 62.65
C GLU A 15 39.71 -23.60 62.58
N GLY A 16 39.27 -22.33 62.64
CA GLY A 16 40.15 -21.16 62.57
C GLY A 16 40.75 -20.87 61.18
N LYS A 17 40.25 -21.52 60.12
CA LYS A 17 40.80 -21.47 58.75
C LYS A 17 40.14 -20.38 57.89
N THR A 18 40.17 -19.13 58.34
CA THR A 18 39.54 -17.96 57.69
C THR A 18 39.93 -17.78 56.21
N SER A 19 41.21 -17.97 55.85
CA SER A 19 41.67 -17.89 54.45
C SER A 19 41.02 -18.95 53.54
N LYS A 20 40.82 -20.17 54.04
CA LYS A 20 40.15 -21.25 53.29
C LYS A 20 38.64 -21.00 53.16
N TYR A 21 38.03 -20.43 54.20
CA TYR A 21 36.63 -20.00 54.18
C TYR A 21 36.37 -18.95 53.09
N ILE A 22 37.21 -17.92 52.99
CA ILE A 22 37.06 -16.86 51.98
C ILE A 22 37.18 -17.43 50.56
N LYS A 23 38.20 -18.28 50.29
CA LYS A 23 38.36 -18.94 48.98
C LYS A 23 37.13 -19.78 48.60
N TYR A 24 36.56 -20.50 49.56
CA TYR A 24 35.38 -21.34 49.35
C TYR A 24 34.10 -20.51 49.12
N ALA A 25 33.92 -19.42 49.87
CA ALA A 25 32.80 -18.50 49.70
C ALA A 25 32.84 -17.78 48.34
N VAL A 26 34.03 -17.36 47.89
CA VAL A 26 34.24 -16.78 46.54
C VAL A 26 33.91 -17.81 45.45
N GLY A 27 34.38 -19.06 45.60
CA GLY A 27 34.05 -20.14 44.67
C GLY A 27 32.54 -20.39 44.54
N GLU A 28 31.80 -20.34 45.66
CA GLU A 28 30.34 -20.50 45.64
C GLU A 28 29.62 -19.33 44.97
N ILE A 29 30.07 -18.09 45.20
CA ILE A 29 29.54 -16.91 44.49
C ILE A 29 29.78 -17.04 42.98
N VAL A 30 31.00 -17.41 42.57
CA VAL A 30 31.33 -17.61 41.16
C VAL A 30 30.44 -18.70 40.53
N LEU A 31 30.23 -19.81 41.22
CA LEU A 31 29.38 -20.91 40.74
C LEU A 31 27.91 -20.47 40.61
N VAL A 32 27.38 -19.72 41.57
CA VAL A 32 26.03 -19.14 41.50
C VAL A 32 25.92 -18.15 40.34
N VAL A 33 26.90 -17.27 40.16
CA VAL A 33 26.95 -16.31 39.05
C VAL A 33 26.96 -17.04 37.71
N ILE A 34 27.79 -18.08 37.53
CA ILE A 34 27.79 -18.92 36.33
C ILE A 34 26.41 -19.55 36.09
N GLY A 35 25.77 -20.07 37.14
CA GLY A 35 24.41 -20.62 37.05
C GLY A 35 23.38 -19.60 36.56
N ILE A 36 23.40 -18.37 37.09
CA ILE A 36 22.53 -17.28 36.66
C ILE A 36 22.81 -16.89 35.21
N LEU A 37 24.08 -16.76 34.82
CA LEU A 37 24.47 -16.42 33.46
C LEU A 37 24.00 -17.47 32.45
N ILE A 38 24.15 -18.77 32.76
CA ILE A 38 23.64 -19.86 31.91
C ILE A 38 22.12 -19.79 31.81
N ALA A 39 21.40 -19.57 32.91
CA ALA A 39 19.95 -19.44 32.90
C ALA A 39 19.48 -18.26 32.04
N LEU A 40 20.14 -17.10 32.16
CA LEU A 40 19.89 -15.92 31.33
C LEU A 40 20.20 -16.18 29.85
N GLN A 41 21.29 -16.89 29.55
CA GLN A 41 21.65 -17.24 28.18
C GLN A 41 20.60 -18.17 27.55
N ILE A 42 20.13 -19.19 28.27
CA ILE A 42 19.06 -20.09 27.80
C ILE A 42 17.77 -19.32 27.55
N ASN A 43 17.39 -18.41 28.46
CA ASN A 43 16.21 -17.57 28.30
C ASN A 43 16.32 -16.65 27.07
N ASN A 44 17.45 -15.94 26.92
CA ASN A 44 17.69 -15.04 25.79
C ASN A 44 17.71 -15.82 24.46
N TRP A 45 18.30 -17.02 24.44
CA TRP A 45 18.30 -17.88 23.25
C TRP A 45 16.87 -18.30 22.86
N ASN A 46 16.04 -18.71 23.82
CA ASN A 46 14.65 -19.05 23.54
C ASN A 46 13.83 -17.83 23.07
N GLN A 47 14.03 -16.65 23.68
CA GLN A 47 13.38 -15.40 23.26
C GLN A 47 13.78 -15.02 21.82
N ASN A 48 15.07 -15.08 21.49
CA ASN A 48 15.55 -14.82 20.13
C ASN A 48 14.97 -15.82 19.13
N ARG A 49 14.86 -17.10 19.49
CA ARG A 49 14.23 -18.12 18.65
C ARG A 49 12.75 -17.80 18.37
N VAL A 50 12.00 -17.43 19.40
CA VAL A 50 10.58 -17.05 19.25
C VAL A 50 10.44 -15.80 18.38
N SER A 51 11.24 -14.76 18.66
CA SER A 51 11.25 -13.53 17.86
C SER A 51 11.59 -13.80 16.40
N LYS A 52 12.51 -14.72 16.11
CA LYS A 52 12.87 -15.07 14.72
C LYS A 52 11.75 -15.81 14.00
N ILE A 53 11.05 -16.72 14.68
CA ILE A 53 9.87 -17.40 14.11
C ILE A 53 8.78 -16.39 13.80
N GLU A 54 8.55 -15.44 14.69
CA GLU A 54 7.56 -14.38 14.49
C GLU A 54 7.94 -13.45 13.33
N GLU A 55 9.21 -13.02 13.26
CA GLU A 55 9.73 -12.23 12.13
C GLU A 55 9.51 -12.95 10.78
N LEU A 56 9.85 -14.24 10.69
CA LEU A 56 9.63 -15.03 9.47
C LEU A 56 8.14 -15.13 9.09
N SER A 57 7.25 -15.23 10.08
CA SER A 57 5.81 -15.20 9.84
C SER A 57 5.36 -13.84 9.31
N ILE A 58 5.90 -12.75 9.86
CA ILE A 58 5.60 -11.39 9.41
C ILE A 58 6.08 -11.21 7.96
N LEU A 59 7.33 -11.57 7.65
CA LEU A 59 7.90 -11.47 6.30
C LEU A 59 7.06 -12.22 5.27
N LYS A 60 6.61 -13.44 5.60
CA LYS A 60 5.74 -14.23 4.72
C LYS A 60 4.40 -13.54 4.46
N ASN A 61 3.80 -12.93 5.49
CA ASN A 61 2.53 -12.22 5.35
C ASN A 61 2.69 -10.97 4.48
N ILE A 62 3.74 -10.17 4.73
CA ILE A 62 4.06 -9.00 3.89
C ILE A 62 4.27 -9.45 2.45
N HIS A 63 5.10 -10.46 2.21
CA HIS A 63 5.38 -10.96 0.86
C HIS A 63 4.09 -11.37 0.12
N SER A 64 3.23 -12.15 0.78
CA SER A 64 1.97 -12.59 0.18
C SER A 64 1.02 -11.43 -0.10
N GLU A 65 0.93 -10.45 0.81
CA GLU A 65 0.10 -9.27 0.65
C GLU A 65 0.58 -8.43 -0.55
N PHE A 66 1.90 -8.20 -0.66
CA PHE A 66 2.47 -7.42 -1.74
C PHE A 66 2.38 -8.10 -3.12
N ILE A 67 2.40 -9.44 -3.18
CA ILE A 67 2.09 -10.18 -4.42
C ILE A 67 0.66 -9.88 -4.89
N GLN A 68 -0.30 -9.85 -3.96
CA GLN A 68 -1.70 -9.55 -4.28
C GLN A 68 -1.85 -8.08 -4.69
N ASN A 69 -1.24 -7.17 -3.93
CA ASN A 69 -1.25 -5.74 -4.22
C ASN A 69 -0.64 -5.43 -5.59
N LYS A 70 0.41 -6.15 -6.01
CA LYS A 70 0.99 -6.01 -7.36
C LYS A 70 -0.04 -6.29 -8.46
N LYS A 71 -0.88 -7.32 -8.30
CA LYS A 71 -1.92 -7.67 -9.27
C LYS A 71 -3.00 -6.58 -9.34
N VAL A 72 -3.42 -6.07 -8.20
CA VAL A 72 -4.39 -4.96 -8.12
C VAL A 72 -3.80 -3.70 -8.77
N LEU A 73 -2.52 -3.41 -8.52
CA LEU A 73 -1.83 -2.26 -9.10
C LEU A 73 -1.76 -2.36 -10.62
N GLN A 74 -1.38 -3.51 -11.16
CA GLN A 74 -1.34 -3.75 -12.61
C GLN A 74 -2.72 -3.58 -13.26
N SER A 75 -3.78 -4.10 -12.64
CA SER A 75 -5.15 -3.88 -13.12
C SER A 75 -5.54 -2.40 -13.10
N THR A 76 -5.13 -1.67 -12.06
CA THR A 76 -5.40 -0.23 -11.91
C THR A 76 -4.66 0.58 -12.96
N ILE A 77 -3.37 0.29 -13.22
CA ILE A 77 -2.57 0.92 -14.27
C ILE A 77 -3.22 0.73 -15.64
N HIS A 78 -3.72 -0.48 -15.92
CA HIS A 78 -4.41 -0.77 -17.17
C HIS A 78 -5.69 0.06 -17.33
N LYS A 79 -6.55 0.12 -16.30
CA LYS A 79 -7.77 0.96 -16.30
C LYS A 79 -7.45 2.44 -16.46
N ASN A 80 -6.48 2.95 -15.70
CA ASN A 80 -6.02 4.33 -15.81
C ASN A 80 -5.49 4.66 -17.21
N SER A 81 -4.80 3.71 -17.86
CA SER A 81 -4.31 3.88 -19.24
C SER A 81 -5.45 3.92 -20.25
N ILE A 82 -6.50 3.11 -20.09
CA ILE A 82 -7.70 3.17 -20.95
C ILE A 82 -8.39 4.54 -20.79
N CYS A 83 -8.61 4.97 -19.55
CA CYS A 83 -9.20 6.27 -19.23
C CYS A 83 -8.37 7.43 -19.82
N LEU A 84 -7.05 7.40 -19.66
CA LEU A 84 -6.14 8.40 -20.24
C LEU A 84 -6.24 8.44 -21.77
N ASN A 85 -6.11 7.29 -22.43
CA ASN A 85 -6.12 7.22 -23.90
C ASN A 85 -7.45 7.68 -24.48
N THR A 86 -8.58 7.30 -23.87
CA THR A 86 -9.91 7.73 -24.33
C THR A 86 -10.15 9.22 -24.07
N SER A 87 -9.66 9.75 -22.95
CA SER A 87 -9.70 11.19 -22.67
C SER A 87 -8.84 12.00 -23.65
N ILE A 88 -7.65 11.49 -24.02
CA ILE A 88 -6.80 12.10 -25.05
C ILE A 88 -7.50 12.07 -26.41
N THR A 89 -8.16 10.96 -26.77
CA THR A 89 -8.95 10.90 -28.00
C THR A 89 -10.06 11.95 -27.99
N LEU A 90 -10.80 12.10 -26.87
CA LEU A 90 -11.88 13.08 -26.76
C LEU A 90 -11.39 14.53 -26.92
N ILE A 91 -10.30 14.92 -26.25
CA ILE A 91 -9.80 16.30 -26.37
C ILE A 91 -9.27 16.59 -27.79
N ASN A 92 -8.69 15.59 -28.47
CA ASN A 92 -8.22 15.74 -29.85
C ASN A 92 -9.35 15.86 -30.88
N LEU A 93 -10.60 15.58 -30.50
CA LEU A 93 -11.77 15.82 -31.34
C LEU A 93 -12.28 17.27 -31.25
N VAL A 94 -11.82 18.05 -30.27
CA VAL A 94 -12.19 19.47 -30.14
C VAL A 94 -11.71 20.23 -31.38
N GLY A 95 -12.60 21.02 -31.98
CA GLY A 95 -12.34 21.80 -33.18
C GLY A 95 -12.21 20.99 -34.48
N GLN A 96 -12.40 19.67 -34.46
CA GLN A 96 -12.43 18.85 -35.66
C GLN A 96 -13.78 18.98 -36.39
N ASP A 97 -13.81 18.65 -37.68
CA ASP A 97 -15.03 18.67 -38.46
C ASP A 97 -15.99 17.52 -38.07
N ASN A 98 -17.29 17.73 -38.29
CA ASN A 98 -18.33 16.75 -37.94
C ASN A 98 -18.14 15.39 -38.62
N GLU A 99 -17.56 15.32 -39.83
CA GLU A 99 -17.32 14.03 -40.49
C GLU A 99 -16.26 13.23 -39.73
N THR A 100 -15.20 13.88 -39.29
CA THR A 100 -14.14 13.29 -38.46
C THR A 100 -14.67 12.80 -37.12
N ILE A 101 -15.47 13.61 -36.42
CA ILE A 101 -16.02 13.23 -35.11
C ILE A 101 -17.01 12.05 -35.25
N ASN A 102 -17.86 12.06 -36.27
CA ASN A 102 -18.84 10.99 -36.51
C ASN A 102 -18.22 9.63 -36.88
N LYS A 103 -16.93 9.58 -37.27
CA LYS A 103 -16.20 8.31 -37.45
C LYS A 103 -15.88 7.63 -36.11
N GLN A 104 -15.95 8.36 -35.01
CA GLN A 104 -15.68 7.85 -33.66
C GLN A 104 -16.96 7.43 -32.95
N ASN A 105 -16.81 6.48 -32.03
CA ASN A 105 -17.88 6.15 -31.08
C ASN A 105 -17.73 6.97 -29.80
N VAL A 106 -18.18 8.23 -29.86
CA VAL A 106 -18.02 9.20 -28.77
C VAL A 106 -18.69 8.75 -27.46
N ASP A 107 -19.84 8.08 -27.54
CA ASP A 107 -20.54 7.55 -26.35
C ASP A 107 -19.66 6.55 -25.58
N SER A 108 -18.99 5.65 -26.32
CA SER A 108 -18.05 4.68 -25.76
C SER A 108 -16.79 5.35 -25.20
N LEU A 109 -16.26 6.36 -25.91
CA LEU A 109 -15.11 7.12 -25.45
C LEU A 109 -15.40 7.81 -24.10
N PHE A 110 -16.56 8.45 -23.96
CA PHE A 110 -16.95 9.05 -22.69
C PHE A 110 -17.09 8.03 -21.57
N TYR A 111 -17.70 6.86 -21.85
CA TYR A 111 -17.84 5.83 -20.83
C TYR A 111 -16.48 5.44 -20.23
N TYR A 112 -15.51 5.14 -21.08
CA TYR A 112 -14.17 4.76 -20.62
C TYR A 112 -13.38 5.94 -20.03
N ALA A 113 -13.60 7.15 -20.52
CA ALA A 113 -12.96 8.35 -19.99
C ALA A 113 -13.44 8.67 -18.56
N LEU A 114 -14.70 8.38 -18.22
CA LEU A 114 -15.28 8.61 -16.89
C LEU A 114 -14.94 7.50 -15.87
N GLU A 115 -14.45 6.36 -16.32
CA GLU A 115 -14.13 5.19 -15.49
C GLU A 115 -12.65 5.17 -15.05
N ALA A 116 -12.19 6.25 -14.40
CA ALA A 116 -10.81 6.36 -13.92
C ALA A 116 -10.44 5.34 -12.83
N GLY A 117 -11.44 4.74 -12.18
CA GLY A 117 -11.28 3.72 -11.15
C GLY A 117 -10.66 4.22 -9.85
N THR A 118 -10.23 3.29 -9.00
CA THR A 118 -9.55 3.56 -7.73
C THR A 118 -8.48 2.51 -7.48
N PHE A 119 -7.39 2.86 -6.81
CA PHE A 119 -6.44 1.89 -6.28
C PHE A 119 -6.74 1.58 -4.81
N ARG A 120 -7.12 0.33 -4.52
CA ARG A 120 -7.48 -0.13 -3.16
C ARG A 120 -6.77 -1.47 -2.86
N PRO A 121 -5.46 -1.44 -2.51
CA PRO A 121 -4.72 -2.64 -2.13
C PRO A 121 -5.13 -3.15 -0.74
N SER A 122 -4.69 -4.35 -0.39
CA SER A 122 -4.71 -4.81 1.01
C SER A 122 -3.64 -4.07 1.80
N GLU A 123 -4.02 -3.55 2.96
CA GLU A 123 -3.10 -2.91 3.90
C GLU A 123 -3.16 -3.57 5.29
N ASN A 124 -3.82 -4.73 5.41
CA ASN A 124 -4.10 -5.37 6.69
C ASN A 124 -2.82 -5.73 7.44
N THR A 125 -1.83 -6.28 6.73
CA THR A 125 -0.57 -6.70 7.36
C THR A 125 0.21 -5.48 7.85
N ILE A 126 0.36 -4.45 7.01
CA ILE A 126 1.09 -3.24 7.36
C ILE A 126 0.37 -2.49 8.50
N PHE A 127 -0.95 -2.37 8.41
CA PHE A 127 -1.77 -1.73 9.43
C PHE A 127 -1.63 -2.42 10.79
N ASP A 128 -1.71 -3.75 10.84
CA ASP A 128 -1.48 -4.53 12.06
C ASP A 128 -0.11 -4.23 12.65
N LEU A 129 0.96 -4.33 11.84
CA LEU A 129 2.34 -4.12 12.28
C LEU A 129 2.59 -2.73 12.86
N LEU A 130 2.00 -1.70 12.25
CA LEU A 130 2.12 -0.32 12.71
C LEU A 130 1.32 -0.09 14.00
N GLN A 131 0.08 -0.56 14.08
CA GLN A 131 -0.79 -0.35 15.25
C GLN A 131 -0.32 -1.13 16.48
N SER A 132 0.18 -2.35 16.27
CA SER A 132 0.62 -3.23 17.35
C SER A 132 2.08 -2.99 17.78
N GLY A 133 2.81 -2.10 17.11
CA GLY A 133 4.25 -1.89 17.33
C GLY A 133 5.15 -3.06 16.90
N ARG A 134 4.59 -4.08 16.23
CA ARG A 134 5.31 -5.31 15.83
C ARG A 134 6.28 -5.08 14.68
N LEU A 135 6.22 -3.90 14.03
CA LEU A 135 7.24 -3.50 13.06
C LEU A 135 8.67 -3.52 13.65
N GLN A 136 8.82 -3.31 14.96
CA GLN A 136 10.12 -3.39 15.65
C GLN A 136 10.74 -4.80 15.64
N LEU A 137 9.95 -5.84 15.38
CA LEU A 137 10.43 -7.22 15.28
C LEU A 137 11.17 -7.49 13.96
N LEU A 138 11.02 -6.61 12.97
CA LEU A 138 11.76 -6.70 11.71
C LEU A 138 13.20 -6.21 11.92
N GLN A 139 14.16 -7.10 11.62
CA GLN A 139 15.59 -6.79 11.70
C GLN A 139 16.07 -6.00 10.46
N ASN A 140 15.39 -6.14 9.33
CA ASN A 140 15.74 -5.44 8.10
C ASN A 140 15.27 -3.97 8.17
N GLU A 141 16.20 -3.05 8.43
CA GLU A 141 15.93 -1.60 8.46
C GLU A 141 15.44 -1.07 7.11
N ASN A 142 16.02 -1.53 6.00
CA ASN A 142 15.62 -1.12 4.65
C ASN A 142 14.16 -1.50 4.37
N LEU A 143 13.74 -2.71 4.76
CA LEU A 143 12.33 -3.12 4.65
C LEU A 143 11.42 -2.20 5.45
N LYS A 144 11.81 -1.79 6.67
CA LYS A 144 11.01 -0.87 7.49
C LYS A 144 10.84 0.48 6.79
N ASP A 145 11.91 1.03 6.22
CA ASP A 145 11.86 2.28 5.48
C ASP A 145 10.94 2.20 4.26
N LEU A 146 11.02 1.11 3.48
CA LEU A 146 10.14 0.86 2.35
C LEU A 146 8.66 0.75 2.78
N LEU A 147 8.35 0.11 3.91
CA LEU A 147 6.98 0.03 4.43
C LEU A 147 6.44 1.39 4.90
N TYR A 148 7.29 2.23 5.49
CA TYR A 148 6.91 3.60 5.80
C TYR A 148 6.70 4.44 4.54
N GLU A 149 7.55 4.27 3.54
CA GLU A 149 7.39 4.92 2.24
C GLU A 149 6.08 4.48 1.57
N TRP A 150 5.77 3.19 1.57
CA TRP A 150 4.50 2.66 1.06
C TRP A 150 3.31 3.36 1.71
N THR A 151 3.32 3.46 3.04
CA THR A 151 2.25 4.11 3.80
C THR A 151 2.09 5.60 3.42
N ARG A 152 3.20 6.31 3.12
CA ARG A 152 3.14 7.71 2.66
C ARG A 152 2.65 7.82 1.22
N SER A 153 3.17 6.99 0.33
CA SER A 153 2.82 6.98 -1.09
C SER A 153 1.35 6.62 -1.31
N MET A 154 0.80 5.71 -0.50
CA MET A 154 -0.62 5.38 -0.50
C MET A 154 -1.52 6.59 -0.24
N LYS A 155 -1.17 7.46 0.73
CA LYS A 155 -1.92 8.70 0.98
C LYS A 155 -1.87 9.65 -0.22
N SER A 156 -0.71 9.76 -0.87
CA SER A 156 -0.54 10.60 -2.07
C SER A 156 -1.37 10.09 -3.24
N VAL A 157 -1.44 8.77 -3.43
CA VAL A 157 -2.26 8.12 -4.46
C VAL A 157 -3.74 8.34 -4.18
N ASP A 158 -4.18 8.17 -2.93
CA ASP A 158 -5.58 8.40 -2.54
C ASP A 158 -6.04 9.82 -2.84
N VAL A 159 -5.25 10.82 -2.47
CA VAL A 159 -5.52 12.22 -2.79
C VAL A 159 -5.56 12.44 -4.30
N SER A 160 -4.70 11.77 -5.06
CA SER A 160 -4.66 11.85 -6.51
C SER A 160 -5.94 11.35 -7.18
N PHE A 161 -6.38 10.14 -6.81
CA PHE A 161 -7.63 9.57 -7.29
C PHE A 161 -8.83 10.42 -6.88
N LYS A 162 -8.84 10.95 -5.64
CA LYS A 162 -9.93 11.82 -5.19
C LYS A 162 -10.02 13.11 -6.01
N ARG A 163 -8.90 13.67 -6.46
CA ARG A 163 -8.89 14.86 -7.34
C ARG A 163 -9.48 14.59 -8.72
N VAL A 164 -9.33 13.37 -9.23
CA VAL A 164 -9.94 12.92 -10.49
C VAL A 164 -11.45 12.73 -10.31
N GLU A 165 -11.87 12.03 -9.25
CA GLU A 165 -13.28 11.84 -8.89
C GLU A 165 -14.01 13.19 -8.74
N LEU A 166 -13.40 14.14 -8.01
CA LEU A 166 -13.98 15.49 -7.84
C LEU A 166 -14.12 16.24 -9.18
N LYS A 167 -13.21 16.02 -10.14
CA LYS A 167 -13.29 16.64 -11.47
C LYS A 167 -14.45 16.05 -12.28
N ILE A 168 -14.65 14.74 -12.18
CA ILE A 168 -15.78 14.05 -12.81
C ILE A 168 -17.10 14.54 -12.20
N ASP A 169 -17.23 14.46 -10.88
CA ASP A 169 -18.51 14.66 -10.19
C ASP A 169 -18.95 16.13 -10.15
N ASN A 170 -18.00 17.07 -10.05
CA ASN A 170 -18.33 18.49 -9.86
C ASN A 170 -18.23 19.32 -11.14
N GLU A 171 -17.58 18.83 -12.19
CA GLU A 171 -17.35 19.60 -13.42
C GLU A 171 -17.83 18.84 -14.66
N LEU A 172 -17.23 17.69 -14.96
CA LEU A 172 -17.49 16.98 -16.22
C LEU A 172 -18.93 16.42 -16.31
N ILE A 173 -19.43 15.75 -15.27
CA ILE A 173 -20.80 15.23 -15.25
C ILE A 173 -21.83 16.37 -15.24
N PRO A 174 -21.72 17.42 -14.40
CA PRO A 174 -22.61 18.57 -14.49
C PRO A 174 -22.62 19.25 -15.86
N TYR A 175 -21.47 19.39 -16.52
CA TYR A 175 -21.38 19.91 -17.88
C TYR A 175 -22.10 19.00 -18.89
N LEU A 176 -21.75 17.72 -18.92
CA LEU A 176 -22.33 16.73 -19.83
C LEU A 176 -23.84 16.57 -19.63
N SER A 177 -24.33 16.61 -18.38
CA SER A 177 -25.77 16.48 -18.09
C SER A 177 -26.64 17.55 -18.75
N LYS A 178 -26.06 18.72 -19.09
CA LYS A 178 -26.75 19.83 -19.75
C LYS A 178 -26.69 19.75 -21.27
N LYS A 179 -25.64 19.15 -21.84
CA LYS A 179 -25.31 19.22 -23.27
C LYS A 179 -25.20 17.85 -23.96
N TYR A 180 -25.28 16.76 -23.22
CA TYR A 180 -25.08 15.40 -23.69
C TYR A 180 -26.10 14.42 -23.08
N SER A 181 -26.28 13.27 -23.72
CA SER A 181 -27.12 12.19 -23.18
C SER A 181 -26.28 11.23 -22.34
N LEU A 182 -26.34 11.34 -21.01
CA LEU A 182 -25.70 10.35 -20.11
C LEU A 182 -26.25 8.94 -20.34
N LYS A 183 -27.54 8.81 -20.66
CA LYS A 183 -28.16 7.53 -21.02
C LYS A 183 -27.46 6.84 -22.19
N ASP A 184 -26.94 7.61 -23.15
CA ASP A 184 -26.27 7.05 -24.33
C ASP A 184 -24.87 6.55 -23.99
N ILE A 185 -24.19 7.23 -23.07
CA ILE A 185 -22.92 6.79 -22.48
C ILE A 185 -23.14 5.49 -21.69
N ASP A 186 -24.18 5.45 -20.86
CA ASP A 186 -24.53 4.32 -19.98
C ASP A 186 -24.91 3.03 -20.73
N VAL A 187 -25.11 3.07 -22.05
CA VAL A 187 -25.24 1.87 -22.90
C VAL A 187 -24.00 0.98 -22.80
N TYR A 188 -22.83 1.59 -22.65
CA TYR A 188 -21.53 0.89 -22.51
C TYR A 188 -21.23 0.48 -21.06
N GLY A 189 -22.01 0.98 -20.11
CA GLY A 189 -21.83 0.74 -18.68
C GLY A 189 -22.70 -0.36 -18.09
N ASN A 190 -22.73 -0.38 -16.76
CA ASN A 190 -23.43 -1.41 -15.99
C ASN A 190 -24.97 -1.34 -16.14
N LEU A 191 -25.51 -0.17 -16.49
CA LEU A 191 -26.95 0.01 -16.71
C LEU A 191 -27.43 -0.68 -17.99
N LYS A 192 -26.54 -0.91 -18.97
CA LYS A 192 -26.81 -1.69 -20.20
C LYS A 192 -28.14 -1.31 -20.86
N TRP A 193 -28.41 -0.01 -20.98
CA TRP A 193 -29.64 0.46 -21.60
C TRP A 193 -29.78 -0.16 -22.98
N LYS A 194 -30.93 -0.78 -23.26
CA LYS A 194 -31.20 -1.42 -24.56
C LYS A 194 -31.28 -0.40 -25.69
N ASN A 195 -31.67 0.84 -25.37
CA ASN A 195 -31.90 1.91 -26.34
C ASN A 195 -31.26 3.21 -25.85
N LYS A 196 -30.76 4.01 -26.79
CA LYS A 196 -30.29 5.39 -26.58
C LYS A 196 -31.45 6.33 -26.23
N THR A 197 -31.15 7.62 -26.04
CA THR A 197 -32.14 8.67 -25.85
C THR A 197 -33.04 8.80 -27.08
N LEU A 198 -34.31 9.14 -26.84
CA LEU A 198 -35.26 9.49 -27.90
C LEU A 198 -35.33 11.01 -28.13
N LEU A 199 -34.65 11.79 -27.29
CA LEU A 199 -34.58 13.24 -27.40
C LEU A 199 -33.58 13.63 -28.49
N LYS A 200 -33.89 14.71 -29.22
CA LYS A 200 -32.93 15.30 -30.16
C LYS A 200 -31.89 16.09 -29.37
N VAL A 201 -30.65 15.58 -29.35
CA VAL A 201 -29.50 16.19 -28.68
C VAL A 201 -28.40 16.39 -29.71
N ASP A 202 -27.91 17.62 -29.84
CA ASP A 202 -26.72 17.89 -30.64
C ASP A 202 -25.45 17.56 -29.83
N LYS A 203 -25.02 16.31 -29.94
CA LYS A 203 -23.88 15.77 -29.21
C LYS A 203 -22.54 16.34 -29.66
N LEU A 204 -22.46 16.89 -30.86
CA LEU A 204 -21.20 17.36 -31.43
C LEU A 204 -20.85 18.76 -30.92
N GLN A 205 -21.86 19.52 -30.49
CA GLN A 205 -21.71 20.89 -29.99
C GLN A 205 -20.66 21.04 -28.88
N ILE A 206 -20.47 20.02 -28.03
CA ILE A 206 -19.47 20.08 -26.96
C ILE A 206 -18.03 20.18 -27.49
N PHE A 207 -17.75 19.70 -28.71
CA PHE A 207 -16.41 19.75 -29.31
C PHE A 207 -16.10 21.12 -29.94
N GLU A 208 -17.06 22.03 -29.95
CA GLU A 208 -16.88 23.43 -30.35
C GLU A 208 -16.86 24.37 -29.13
N ASP A 209 -16.87 23.82 -27.92
CA ASP A 209 -17.01 24.56 -26.68
C ASP A 209 -15.70 24.61 -25.88
N ILE A 210 -15.19 25.83 -25.67
CA ILE A 210 -13.98 26.09 -24.88
C ILE A 210 -14.12 25.65 -23.42
N GLU A 211 -15.35 25.62 -22.87
CA GLU A 211 -15.59 25.11 -21.52
C GLU A 211 -15.27 23.60 -21.46
N PHE A 212 -15.67 22.83 -22.47
CA PHE A 212 -15.36 21.40 -22.54
C PHE A 212 -13.86 21.15 -22.69
N GLU A 213 -13.20 21.88 -23.59
CA GLU A 213 -11.75 21.78 -23.81
C GLU A 213 -10.98 22.01 -22.49
N ASN A 214 -11.30 23.09 -21.77
CA ASN A 214 -10.65 23.42 -20.49
C ASN A 214 -10.93 22.38 -19.39
N ILE A 215 -12.16 21.87 -19.30
CA ILE A 215 -12.49 20.82 -18.33
C ILE A 215 -11.69 19.55 -18.63
N MET A 216 -11.60 19.15 -19.91
CA MET A 216 -10.87 17.96 -20.35
C MET A 216 -9.36 18.08 -20.18
N ASP A 217 -8.78 19.25 -20.44
CA ASP A 217 -7.35 19.50 -20.25
C ASP A 217 -6.95 19.36 -18.77
N ASP A 218 -7.65 20.03 -17.85
CA ASP A 218 -7.40 19.88 -16.41
C ASP A 218 -7.70 18.45 -15.91
N TYR A 219 -8.70 17.78 -16.51
CA TYR A 219 -8.97 16.37 -16.23
C TYR A 219 -7.80 15.47 -16.61
N LEU A 220 -7.24 15.65 -17.81
CA LEU A 220 -6.09 14.90 -18.30
C LEU A 220 -4.85 15.09 -17.43
N TYR A 221 -4.57 16.32 -17.00
CA TYR A 221 -3.47 16.60 -16.07
C TYR A 221 -3.54 15.73 -14.80
N ARG A 222 -4.74 15.56 -14.24
CA ARG A 222 -4.95 14.75 -13.04
C ARG A 222 -4.82 13.25 -13.31
N ILE A 223 -5.31 12.75 -14.45
CA ILE A 223 -5.16 11.34 -14.83
C ILE A 223 -3.67 10.99 -15.03
N ILE A 224 -2.90 11.87 -15.67
CA ILE A 224 -1.45 11.70 -15.85
C ILE A 224 -0.75 11.64 -14.49
N SER A 225 -1.11 12.51 -13.56
CA SER A 225 -0.56 12.47 -12.19
C SER A 225 -0.86 11.13 -11.49
N ASN A 226 -2.04 10.53 -11.70
CA ASN A 226 -2.32 9.17 -11.19
C ASN A 226 -1.39 8.13 -11.82
N LYS A 227 -1.18 8.19 -13.14
CA LYS A 227 -0.31 7.25 -13.85
C LYS A 227 1.11 7.26 -13.29
N GLU A 228 1.67 8.46 -13.06
CA GLU A 228 3.02 8.63 -12.51
C GLU A 228 3.13 7.98 -11.12
N LYS A 229 2.20 8.28 -10.22
CA LYS A 229 2.21 7.70 -8.87
C LYS A 229 2.01 6.18 -8.86
N LEU A 230 1.19 5.64 -9.77
CA LEU A 230 1.04 4.18 -9.91
C LEU A 230 2.35 3.51 -10.39
N ASN A 231 3.13 4.19 -11.24
CA ASN A 231 4.44 3.70 -11.66
C ASN A 231 5.45 3.73 -10.51
N GLU A 232 5.45 4.79 -9.68
CA GLU A 232 6.26 4.87 -8.46
C GLU A 232 5.93 3.71 -7.51
N LEU A 233 4.64 3.44 -7.29
CA LEU A 233 4.21 2.29 -6.49
C LEU A 233 4.67 0.95 -7.06
N THR A 234 4.81 0.84 -8.38
CA THR A 234 5.28 -0.42 -9.00
C THR A 234 6.71 -0.72 -8.60
N ILE A 235 7.57 0.30 -8.61
CA ILE A 235 8.96 0.19 -8.16
C ILE A 235 8.99 -0.19 -6.68
N LEU A 236 8.21 0.51 -5.86
CA LEU A 236 8.17 0.30 -4.42
C LEU A 236 7.68 -1.11 -4.03
N ILE A 237 6.66 -1.63 -4.71
CA ILE A 237 6.22 -3.02 -4.53
C ILE A 237 7.35 -4.00 -4.86
N ASP A 238 8.09 -3.76 -5.94
CA ASP A 238 9.15 -4.67 -6.38
C ASP A 238 10.33 -4.69 -5.40
N ASP A 239 10.68 -3.54 -4.83
CA ASP A 239 11.69 -3.43 -3.78
C ASP A 239 11.24 -4.14 -2.50
N ILE A 240 9.99 -3.95 -2.07
CA ILE A 240 9.44 -4.65 -0.89
C ILE A 240 9.41 -6.17 -1.12
N LEU A 241 9.02 -6.62 -2.31
CA LEU A 241 9.02 -8.05 -2.66
C LEU A 241 10.42 -8.65 -2.68
N LYS A 242 11.45 -7.87 -2.98
CA LYS A 242 12.85 -8.31 -2.95
C LYS A 242 13.35 -8.50 -1.51
N GLU A 243 12.98 -7.59 -0.61
CA GLU A 243 13.39 -7.60 0.79
C GLU A 243 12.60 -8.59 1.68
N THR A 244 11.55 -9.20 1.14
CA THR A 244 10.67 -10.15 1.86
C THR A 244 10.80 -11.60 1.37
N LYS A 245 11.79 -11.89 0.51
CA LYS A 245 12.10 -13.25 0.04
C LYS A 245 12.77 -14.12 1.09
#